data_AF-A0A353QXJ3-F1
#
_entry.id   AF-A0A353QXJ3-F1
#
_cell.length_a   1.000
_cell.length_b   1.000
_cell.length_c   1.000
_cell.angle_alpha   90.00
_cell.angle_beta   90.00
_cell.angle_gamma   90.00
#
_symmetry.space_group_name_H-M   'P 1'
#
loop_
_entity.id
_entity.type
_entity.pdbx_description
1 polymer ?
#
loop_
_entity_poly.entity_id
_entity_poly.type
_entity_poly.pdbx_seq_one_letter_code
_entity_poly.pdbx_strand_id
1 'polypeptide(L)' 'MREKIQRILKRINKPSRYTGKEIGSFNKDWDSAEVRAALAFPDLYEIGISNLGLRILYDKINRYETRKFLADRVYA' A
#
# COMPACT_ATOMS: atom_id res chain seq x y z
N MET A 1 3.42 29.94 3.76
CA MET A 1 3.03 28.53 3.48
C MET A 1 4.19 27.54 3.63
N ARG A 2 5.33 27.71 2.95
CA ARG A 2 6.46 26.75 2.98
C ARG A 2 7.11 26.56 4.36
N GLU A 3 7.28 27.62 5.14
CA GLU A 3 7.86 27.55 6.49
C GLU A 3 7.04 26.69 7.46
N LYS A 4 5.70 26.77 7.36
CA LYS A 4 4.77 25.97 8.17
C LYS A 4 4.91 24.48 7.86
N ILE A 5 5.08 24.12 6.58
CA ILE A 5 5.30 22.73 6.15
C ILE A 5 6.65 22.22 6.64
N GLN A 6 7.74 22.99 6.49
CA GLN A 6 9.06 22.58 6.95
C GLN A 6 9.11 22.27 8.45
N ARG A 7 8.39 23.05 9.27
CA ARG A 7 8.29 22.80 10.71
C ARG A 7 7.58 21.48 11.03
N ILE A 8 6.61 21.08 10.21
CA ILE A 8 5.85 19.84 10.38
C ILE A 8 6.64 18.63 9.87
N LEU A 9 7.37 18.76 8.76
CA LEU A 9 8.17 17.67 8.17
C LEU A 9 9.15 17.05 9.18
N LYS A 10 9.76 17.87 10.06
CA LYS A 10 10.65 17.38 11.13
C LYS A 10 9.96 16.51 12.19
N ARG A 11 8.62 16.52 12.24
CA ARG A 11 7.80 15.74 13.18
C ARG A 11 7.25 14.45 12.55
N ILE A 12 7.46 14.23 11.25
CA ILE A 12 6.95 13.05 10.55
C ILE A 12 7.89 11.88 10.80
N ASN A 13 7.35 10.80 11.36
CA ASN A 13 8.09 9.55 11.53
C ASN A 13 8.04 8.71 10.27
N LYS A 14 9.20 8.30 9.74
CA LYS A 14 9.31 7.42 8.56
C LYS A 14 8.51 7.96 7.34
N PRO A 15 8.87 9.16 6.82
CA PRO A 15 8.10 9.85 5.78
C PRO A 15 7.86 9.03 4.50
N SER A 16 8.76 8.10 4.18
CA SER A 16 8.62 7.16 3.06
C SER A 16 7.38 6.27 3.15
N ARG A 17 6.83 6.03 4.34
CA ARG A 17 5.60 5.22 4.53
C ARG A 17 4.33 5.93 4.05
N TYR A 18 4.39 7.24 3.80
CA TYR A 18 3.22 8.04 3.41
C TYR A 18 3.21 8.45 1.94
N THR A 19 4.27 8.17 1.19
CA THR A 19 4.36 8.59 -0.22
C THR A 19 3.55 7.70 -1.16
N GLY A 20 3.24 6.46 -0.74
CA GLY A 20 2.56 5.47 -1.57
C GLY A 20 3.36 5.10 -2.82
N LYS A 21 2.67 4.53 -3.82
CA LYS A 21 3.21 4.19 -5.16
C LYS A 21 4.51 3.37 -5.12
N GLU A 22 4.57 2.43 -4.18
CA GLU A 22 5.71 1.54 -4.04
C GLU A 22 5.94 0.72 -5.32
N ILE A 23 7.17 0.30 -5.58
CA ILE A 23 7.47 -0.60 -6.70
C ILE A 23 6.64 -1.88 -6.54
N GLY A 24 5.91 -2.27 -7.60
CA GLY A 24 5.02 -3.41 -7.59
C GLY A 24 3.62 -3.14 -7.03
N SER A 25 3.29 -1.90 -6.68
CA SER A 25 1.90 -1.50 -6.40
C SER A 25 1.10 -1.38 -7.71
N PHE A 26 -0.13 -1.87 -7.72
CA PHE A 26 -1.00 -1.81 -8.92
C PHE A 26 -1.62 -0.41 -9.14
N ASN A 27 -1.82 0.37 -8.07
CA ASN A 27 -2.42 1.72 -8.12
C ASN A 27 -3.69 1.80 -8.99
N LYS A 28 -4.59 0.79 -8.86
CA LYS A 28 -5.84 0.75 -9.62
C LYS A 28 -6.73 1.93 -9.21
N ASP A 29 -7.57 2.39 -10.14
CA ASP A 29 -8.56 3.42 -9.84
C ASP A 29 -9.54 2.93 -8.77
N TRP A 30 -9.69 3.72 -7.72
CA TRP A 30 -10.49 3.38 -6.55
C TRP A 30 -11.98 3.26 -6.87
N ASP A 31 -12.48 4.13 -7.74
CA ASP A 31 -13.91 4.19 -8.09
C ASP A 31 -14.29 3.14 -9.13
N SER A 32 -13.31 2.64 -9.89
CA SER A 32 -13.52 1.52 -10.82
C SER A 32 -13.75 0.16 -10.14
N ALA A 33 -13.44 0.00 -8.86
CA ALA A 33 -13.45 -1.29 -8.18
C ALA A 33 -14.83 -1.69 -7.64
N GLU A 34 -15.28 -2.90 -7.96
CA GLU A 34 -16.50 -3.52 -7.41
C GLU A 34 -16.27 -4.05 -5.99
N VAL A 35 -15.07 -4.57 -5.75
CA VAL A 35 -14.67 -5.10 -4.44
C VAL A 35 -13.31 -4.52 -4.07
N ARG A 36 -13.24 -3.95 -2.87
CA ARG A 36 -12.04 -3.33 -2.29
C ARG A 36 -11.60 -4.15 -1.09
N ALA A 37 -10.35 -4.59 -1.10
CA ALA A 37 -9.77 -5.40 -0.05
C ALA A 37 -8.51 -4.73 0.52
N ALA A 38 -8.31 -4.88 1.82
CA ALA A 38 -7.07 -4.55 2.49
C ALA A 38 -6.46 -5.84 3.04
N LEU A 39 -5.28 -6.19 2.54
CA LEU A 39 -4.50 -7.32 3.04
C LEU A 39 -3.65 -6.81 4.21
N ALA A 40 -4.17 -7.02 5.42
CA ALA A 40 -3.50 -6.62 6.65
C ALA A 40 -2.54 -7.71 7.13
N PHE A 41 -1.30 -7.33 7.43
CA PHE A 41 -0.30 -8.22 8.03
C PHE A 41 0.21 -7.62 9.35
N PRO A 42 0.26 -8.39 10.45
CA PRO A 42 0.52 -7.86 11.78
C PRO A 42 2.00 -7.54 12.07
N ASP A 43 2.91 -7.77 11.13
CA ASP A 43 4.34 -7.47 11.29
C ASP A 43 4.79 -6.22 10.53
N LEU A 44 5.87 -5.64 11.05
CA LEU A 44 6.60 -4.53 10.44
C LEU A 44 7.16 -4.92 9.07
N TYR A 45 6.88 -4.08 8.07
CA TYR A 45 7.43 -4.18 6.71
C TYR A 45 8.96 -4.05 6.61
N GLU A 46 9.66 -3.70 7.71
CA GLU A 46 11.07 -3.29 7.70
C GLU A 46 12.04 -4.43 7.39
N ILE A 47 11.63 -5.67 7.67
CA ILE A 47 12.39 -6.87 7.34
C ILE A 47 11.83 -7.36 6.01
N GLY A 48 12.33 -6.81 4.90
CA GLY A 48 11.86 -7.15 3.57
C GLY A 48 11.75 -8.66 3.32
N ILE A 49 10.83 -9.05 2.44
CA ILE A 49 10.67 -10.38 1.82
C ILE A 49 9.90 -11.44 2.66
N SER A 50 9.74 -11.30 3.98
CA SER A 50 9.09 -12.32 4.83
C SER A 50 7.60 -12.60 4.57
N ASN A 51 6.96 -11.88 3.65
CA ASN A 51 5.51 -12.00 3.38
C ASN A 51 5.23 -12.49 1.95
N LEU A 52 5.85 -13.61 1.54
CA LEU A 52 5.65 -14.17 0.19
C LEU A 52 4.17 -14.48 -0.10
N GLY A 53 3.46 -15.09 0.85
CA GLY A 53 2.03 -15.38 0.70
C GLY A 53 1.19 -14.13 0.46
N LEU A 54 1.45 -13.07 1.23
CA LEU A 54 0.77 -11.77 1.06
C LEU A 54 1.04 -11.17 -0.32
N ARG A 55 2.28 -11.28 -0.83
CA ARG A 55 2.64 -10.81 -2.18
C ARG A 55 1.94 -11.61 -3.27
N ILE A 56 1.84 -12.93 -3.13
CA ILE A 56 1.13 -13.80 -4.08
C ILE A 56 -0.35 -13.44 -4.11
N LEU A 57 -0.99 -13.33 -2.94
CA LEU A 57 -2.41 -12.97 -2.85
C LEU A 57 -2.66 -11.58 -3.44
N TYR A 58 -1.83 -10.60 -3.09
CA TYR A 58 -1.89 -9.24 -3.63
C TYR A 58 -1.82 -9.22 -5.16
N ASP A 59 -0.86 -9.96 -5.74
CA ASP A 59 -0.70 -10.07 -7.20
C ASP A 59 -1.90 -10.76 -7.85
N LYS A 60 -2.33 -11.91 -7.31
CA LYS A 60 -3.44 -12.69 -7.87
C LYS A 60 -4.77 -11.93 -7.83
N ILE A 61 -5.06 -11.23 -6.73
CA ILE A 61 -6.30 -10.45 -6.62
C ILE A 61 -6.29 -9.29 -7.61
N ASN A 62 -5.19 -8.55 -7.70
CA ASN A 62 -5.15 -7.36 -8.56
C ASN A 62 -5.06 -7.67 -10.06
N ARG A 63 -4.47 -8.82 -10.44
CA ARG A 63 -4.45 -9.35 -11.82
C ARG A 63 -5.71 -10.08 -12.24
N TYR A 64 -6.65 -10.29 -11.33
CA TYR A 64 -7.90 -10.94 -11.69
C TYR A 64 -8.74 -9.98 -12.53
N GLU A 65 -8.77 -10.19 -13.85
CA GLU A 65 -9.40 -9.26 -14.81
C GLU A 65 -10.90 -9.49 -14.98
N THR A 66 -11.40 -10.70 -14.72
CA THR A 66 -12.82 -11.05 -14.94
C THR A 66 -13.77 -10.36 -13.96
N ARG A 67 -13.25 -9.76 -12.88
CA ARG A 67 -13.98 -8.90 -11.94
C ARG A 67 -13.11 -7.73 -11.53
N LYS A 68 -13.73 -6.59 -11.22
CA LYS A 68 -12.98 -5.37 -10.84
C LYS A 68 -12.58 -5.38 -9.37
N PHE A 69 -11.62 -6.23 -9.02
CA PHE A 69 -11.00 -6.23 -7.69
C PHE A 69 -9.92 -5.17 -7.56
N LEU A 70 -9.87 -4.54 -6.40
CA LEU A 70 -8.77 -3.71 -5.93
C LEU A 70 -8.34 -4.24 -4.57
N ALA A 71 -7.06 -4.56 -4.44
CA ALA A 71 -6.47 -4.88 -3.14
C ALA A 71 -5.29 -3.96 -2.87
N ASP A 72 -5.18 -3.49 -1.63
CA ASP A 72 -3.97 -2.85 -1.10
C ASP A 72 -3.46 -3.56 0.17
N ARG A 73 -2.25 -3.21 0.62
CA ARG A 73 -1.56 -3.87 1.74
C ARG A 73 -1.41 -2.90 2.90
N VAL A 74 -1.61 -3.40 4.12
CA VAL A 74 -1.36 -2.66 5.36
C VAL A 74 -0.48 -3.50 6.28
N TYR A 75 0.44 -2.83 6.94
CA TYR A 75 1.39 -3.41 7.90
C TYR A 75 1.30 -2.64 9.22
N ALA A 76 1.56 -3.32 10.34
CA ALA A 76 1.64 -2.70 11.68
C ALA A 76 2.97 -1.95 11.90
#